data_AF-A0A2M9YI29-F1
#
_entry.id   AF-A0A2M9YI29-F1
#
_cell.length_a   1.000
_cell.length_b   1.000
_cell.length_c   1.000
_cell.angle_alpha   90.00
_cell.angle_beta   90.00
_cell.angle_gamma   90.00
#
_symmetry.space_group_name_H-M   'P 1'
#
loop_
_entity.id
_entity.type
_entity.pdbx_description
1 polymer ?
#
loop_
_entity_poly.entity_id
_entity_poly.type
_entity_poly.pdbx_seq_one_letter_code
_entity_poly.pdbx_strand_id
1 'polypeptide(L)'
;MPIPVGKSKLKLVIFYQATRRFGKLESEFDLPPNHSIRLNFIPKDIEVQRIHFADQAFKDPKDRVPMLVKERIFEIVATVEPNSDPDEDKPCEIPKD
;
A
#
# COMPACT_ATOMS: atom_id res chain seq x y z
N MET A 1 10.37 -8.28 -9.36
CA MET A 1 11.72 -8.45 -8.78
C MET A 1 11.58 -9.22 -7.48
N PRO A 2 12.38 -10.27 -7.24
CA PRO A 2 12.39 -10.95 -5.95
C PRO A 2 12.87 -10.00 -4.86
N ILE A 3 12.23 -10.05 -3.69
CA ILE A 3 12.64 -9.30 -2.50
C ILE A 3 13.73 -10.12 -1.81
N PRO A 4 14.84 -9.51 -1.36
CA PRO A 4 15.89 -10.23 -0.65
C PRO A 4 15.35 -10.84 0.65
N VAL A 5 15.85 -12.03 0.98
CA VAL A 5 15.60 -12.71 2.26
C VAL A 5 16.13 -11.83 3.40
N GLY A 6 15.39 -11.81 4.51
CA GLY A 6 15.71 -11.05 5.71
C GLY A 6 14.93 -9.74 5.82
N LYS A 7 15.45 -8.83 6.65
CA LYS A 7 14.76 -7.57 6.99
C LYS A 7 14.78 -6.59 5.82
N SER A 8 13.59 -6.22 5.37
CA SER A 8 13.40 -5.22 4.32
C SER A 8 12.31 -4.22 4.72
N LYS A 9 12.53 -2.95 4.38
CA LYS A 9 11.53 -1.91 4.51
C LYS A 9 10.82 -1.72 3.17
N LEU A 10 9.53 -2.00 3.13
CA LEU A 10 8.70 -1.79 1.96
C LEU A 10 7.93 -0.48 2.11
N LYS A 11 8.04 0.39 1.10
CA LYS A 11 7.21 1.58 0.95
C LYS A 11 6.45 1.48 -0.36
N LEU A 12 5.13 1.36 -0.26
CA LEU A 12 4.23 1.28 -1.40
C LEU A 12 3.29 2.48 -1.40
N VAL A 13 3.14 3.10 -2.57
CA VAL A 13 2.14 4.14 -2.83
C VAL A 13 1.40 3.73 -4.08
N ILE A 14 0.07 3.66 -4.00
CA ILE A 14 -0.80 3.38 -5.13
C ILE A 14 -1.78 4.53 -5.32
N PHE A 15 -1.97 4.92 -6.57
CA PHE A 15 -2.98 5.88 -6.97
C PHE A 15 -3.76 5.33 -8.15
N TYR A 16 -5.05 5.08 -7.95
CA TYR A 16 -5.94 4.61 -9.00
C TYR A 16 -6.81 5.76 -9.49
N GLN A 17 -6.50 6.23 -10.69
CA GLN A 17 -7.08 7.46 -11.25
C GLN A 17 -8.59 7.37 -11.46
N ALA A 18 -9.09 6.24 -11.96
CA ALA A 18 -10.50 6.09 -12.35
C ALA A 18 -11.47 6.33 -11.18
N THR A 19 -11.13 5.89 -9.97
CA THR A 19 -11.96 6.10 -8.78
C THR A 19 -11.38 7.15 -7.83
N ARG A 20 -10.26 7.79 -8.21
CA ARG A 20 -9.47 8.70 -7.36
C ARG A 20 -9.15 8.10 -5.98
N ARG A 21 -8.83 6.80 -5.95
CA ARG A 21 -8.45 6.11 -4.71
C ARG A 21 -6.94 6.13 -4.53
N PHE A 22 -6.49 6.38 -3.31
CA PHE A 22 -5.07 6.32 -2.96
C PHE A 22 -4.85 5.35 -1.81
N GLY A 23 -3.68 4.75 -1.76
CA GLY A 23 -3.25 3.92 -0.63
C GLY A 23 -1.76 4.08 -0.40
N LYS A 24 -1.35 4.03 0.86
CA LYS A 24 0.06 4.04 1.25
C LYS A 24 0.28 2.93 2.29
N LEU A 25 1.33 2.15 2.07
CA LEU A 25 1.87 1.21 3.06
C LEU A 25 3.33 1.53 3.28
N GLU A 26 3.74 1.60 4.54
CA GLU A 26 5.15 1.67 4.93
C GLU A 26 5.33 0.69 6.09
N SER A 27 6.01 -0.41 5.83
CA SER A 27 6.14 -1.50 6.81
C SER A 27 7.48 -2.20 6.64
N GLU A 28 7.98 -2.70 7.75
CA GLU A 28 9.17 -3.55 7.79
C GLU A 28 8.73 -5.01 7.84
N PHE A 29 9.40 -5.85 7.05
CA PHE A 29 9.14 -7.27 6.97
C PHE A 29 10.45 -8.01 7.16
N ASP A 30 10.42 -9.08 7.95
CA ASP A 30 11.48 -10.08 7.96
C ASP A 30 11.03 -11.23 7.07
N LEU A 31 11.61 -11.31 5.86
CA LEU A 31 11.17 -12.25 4.83
C LEU A 31 11.97 -13.56 4.93
N PRO A 32 11.34 -14.70 5.28
CA PRO A 32 12.02 -15.99 5.28
C PRO A 32 12.38 -16.44 3.85
N PRO A 33 13.30 -17.40 3.69
CA PRO A 33 13.51 -18.07 2.40
C PRO A 33 12.21 -18.65 1.85
N ASN A 34 12.05 -18.61 0.52
CA ASN A 34 10.89 -19.15 -0.18
C ASN A 34 9.53 -18.55 0.25
N HIS A 35 9.52 -17.30 0.69
CA HIS A 35 8.29 -16.57 1.00
C HIS A 35 8.16 -15.33 0.11
N SER A 36 6.92 -14.87 -0.05
CA SER A 36 6.58 -13.63 -0.72
C SER A 36 5.70 -12.75 0.18
N ILE A 37 5.80 -11.44 -0.04
CA ILE A 37 4.86 -10.49 0.54
C ILE A 37 3.62 -10.44 -0.35
N ARG A 38 2.46 -10.84 0.17
CA ARG A 38 1.18 -10.67 -0.51
C ARG A 38 0.53 -9.37 -0.07
N LEU A 39 0.02 -8.62 -1.04
CA LEU A 39 -0.62 -7.34 -0.83
C LEU A 39 -2.10 -7.46 -1.17
N ASN A 40 -2.96 -7.20 -0.18
CA ASN A 40 -4.39 -7.10 -0.39
C ASN A 40 -4.82 -5.63 -0.36
N PHE A 41 -5.54 -5.20 -1.39
CA PHE A 41 -6.03 -3.84 -1.54
C PHE A 41 -7.52 -3.83 -1.23
N ILE A 42 -7.89 -3.35 -0.05
CA ILE A 42 -9.27 -3.29 0.42
C ILE A 42 -9.80 -1.87 0.16
N PRO A 43 -10.76 -1.69 -0.74
CA PRO A 43 -11.37 -0.39 -0.93
C PRO A 43 -12.14 0.06 0.31
N LYS A 44 -11.83 1.26 0.82
CA LYS A 44 -12.54 1.87 1.94
C LYS A 44 -12.88 3.32 1.64
N ASP A 45 -13.99 3.78 2.20
CA ASP A 45 -14.36 5.18 2.23
C ASP A 45 -14.28 5.62 3.69
N ILE A 46 -13.48 6.65 3.96
CA ILE A 46 -13.22 7.18 5.30
C ILE A 46 -13.64 8.64 5.39
N GLU A 47 -13.91 9.11 6.60
CA GLU A 47 -14.13 10.52 6.86
C GLU A 47 -12.87 11.12 7.50
N VAL A 48 -12.32 12.14 6.86
CA VAL A 48 -11.16 12.87 7.36
C VAL A 48 -11.52 14.33 7.60
N GLN A 49 -10.95 14.90 8.64
CA GLN A 49 -11.02 16.34 8.84
C GLN A 49 -9.99 17.02 7.95
N ARG A 50 -10.45 17.93 7.10
CA ARG A 50 -9.58 18.82 6.31
C ARG A 50 -10.00 20.26 6.52
N ILE A 51 -9.03 21.16 6.46
CA ILE A 51 -9.32 22.59 6.35
C ILE A 51 -9.50 22.90 4.87
N HIS A 52 -10.54 23.65 4.52
CA HIS A 52 -10.78 24.08 3.15
C HIS A 52 -9.57 24.87 2.62
N PHE A 53 -9.20 24.64 1.36
CA PHE A 53 -8.01 25.28 0.77
C PHE A 53 -8.04 26.81 0.87
N ALA A 54 -9.21 27.42 0.64
CA ALA A 54 -9.38 28.88 0.79
C ALA A 54 -9.10 29.35 2.22
N ASP A 55 -9.51 28.57 3.23
CA ASP A 55 -9.27 28.92 4.64
C ASP A 55 -7.79 28.75 5.01
N GLN A 56 -7.08 27.81 4.38
CA GLN A 56 -5.63 27.69 4.53
C GLN A 56 -4.88 28.88 3.92
N ALA A 57 -5.34 29.37 2.77
CA ALA A 57 -4.68 30.43 2.01
C ALA A 57 -4.99 31.85 2.53
N PHE A 58 -6.20 32.08 3.04
CA PHE A 58 -6.72 33.43 3.29
C PHE A 58 -7.16 33.70 4.73
N LYS A 59 -7.20 32.70 5.61
CA LYS A 59 -7.56 32.88 7.03
C LYS A 59 -6.40 32.61 7.97
N ASP A 60 -6.41 33.35 9.07
CA ASP A 60 -5.54 33.11 10.21
C ASP A 60 -5.75 31.69 10.77
N PRO A 61 -4.69 31.02 11.27
CA PRO A 61 -4.80 29.66 11.80
C PRO A 61 -5.88 29.45 12.86
N LYS A 62 -6.20 30.49 13.63
CA LYS A 62 -7.21 30.46 14.70
C LYS A 62 -8.65 30.44 14.19
N ASP A 63 -8.89 30.93 12.97
CA ASP A 63 -10.22 31.05 12.37
C ASP A 63 -10.52 29.94 11.35
N ARG A 64 -9.62 28.97 11.23
CA ARG A 64 -9.77 27.82 10.34
C ARG A 64 -10.76 26.83 10.93
N VAL A 65 -11.83 26.56 10.19
CA VAL A 65 -12.83 25.57 10.60
C VAL A 65 -12.55 24.25 9.87
N PRO A 66 -12.36 23.13 10.59
CA PRO A 66 -12.23 21.82 9.97
C PRO A 66 -13.59 21.38 9.39
N MET A 67 -13.56 20.83 8.18
CA MET A 67 -14.69 20.17 7.55
C MET A 67 -14.44 18.66 7.44
N LEU A 68 -15.49 17.87 7.59
CA LEU A 68 -15.44 16.44 7.33
C LEU A 68 -15.56 16.20 5.82
N VAL A 69 -14.58 15.53 5.24
CA VAL A 69 -14.54 15.16 3.84
C VAL A 69 -14.50 13.65 3.73
N LYS A 70 -15.33 13.09 2.86
CA LYS A 70 -15.25 11.67 2.49
C LYS A 70 -14.09 11.46 1.54
N GLU A 71 -13.11 10.69 1.97
CA GLU A 71 -11.98 10.26 1.15
C GLU A 71 -12.13 8.79 0.78
N ARG A 72 -11.79 8.47 -0.47
CA ARG A 72 -11.76 7.10 -0.98
C ARG A 72 -10.31 6.61 -0.94
N ILE A 73 -10.07 5.53 -0.21
CA ILE A 73 -8.73 4.97 -0.01
C ILE A 73 -8.68 3.48 -0.38
N PHE A 74 -7.46 2.98 -0.52
CA PHE A 74 -7.15 1.57 -0.35
C PHE A 74 -6.49 1.37 1.01
N GLU A 75 -7.10 0.57 1.86
CA GLU A 75 -6.38 -0.06 2.95
C GLU A 75 -5.53 -1.17 2.35
N ILE A 76 -4.22 -1.09 2.57
CA ILE A 76 -3.26 -2.06 2.04
C ILE A 76 -2.85 -2.96 3.19
N VAL A 77 -3.24 -4.22 3.13
CA VAL A 77 -2.83 -5.24 4.10
C VAL A 77 -1.71 -6.06 3.46
N ALA A 78 -0.61 -6.21 4.18
CA ALA A 78 0.52 -7.01 3.74
C ALA A 78 0.72 -8.22 4.64
N THR A 79 0.87 -9.39 4.02
CA THR A 79 1.13 -10.66 4.69
C THR A 79 2.37 -11.31 4.10
N VAL A 80 3.09 -12.09 4.91
CA VAL A 80 4.20 -12.92 4.45
C VAL A 80 3.68 -14.34 4.31
N GLU A 81 3.73 -14.88 3.11
CA GLU A 81 3.19 -16.21 2.80
C GLU A 81 4.24 -17.04 2.07
N PRO A 82 4.30 -18.36 2.31
CA PRO A 82 5.19 -19.25 1.55
C PRO A 82 4.82 -19.20 0.06
N ASN A 83 5.83 -19.27 -0.79
CA ASN A 83 5.62 -19.46 -2.22
C ASN A 83 5.04 -20.85 -2.45
N SER A 84 4.14 -20.96 -3.43
CA SER A 84 3.69 -22.26 -3.93
C SER A 84 4.89 -23.06 -4.42
N ASP A 85 4.82 -24.39 -4.27
CA ASP A 85 5.84 -25.28 -4.80
C ASP A 85 6.02 -25.03 -6.30
N PRO A 86 7.26 -25.12 -6.79
CA PRO A 86 7.54 -25.03 -8.22
C PRO A 86 6.68 -26.06 -8.97
N ASP A 87 5.93 -25.58 -9.96
CA ASP A 87 5.15 -26.42 -10.86
C ASP A 87 6.16 -27.08 -11.82
N GLU A 88 6.57 -28.32 -11.54
CA GLU A 88 7.57 -29.04 -12.35
C GLU A 88 7.16 -29.20 -13.83
N ASP A 89 5.86 -29.04 -14.15
CA ASP A 89 5.30 -29.08 -15.51
C ASP A 89 5.33 -27.73 -16.27
N LYS A 90 5.86 -26.65 -15.66
CA LYS A 90 6.02 -25.36 -16.35
C LYS A 90 7.45 -25.20 -16.89
N PRO A 91 7.64 -25.09 -18.22
CA PRO A 91 8.96 -25.13 -18.89
C PRO A 91 9.82 -23.86 -18.70
N CYS A 92 9.61 -23.11 -17.62
CA CYS A 92 10.35 -21.88 -17.32
C CYS A 92 11.28 -22.01 -16.10
N GLU A 93 11.44 -23.19 -15.53
CA GLU A 93 12.52 -23.42 -14.56
C GLU A 93 13.85 -23.56 -15.31
N ILE A 94 14.70 -22.54 -15.17
CA ILE A 94 16.05 -22.55 -15.74
C ILE A 94 16.80 -23.73 -15.07
N PRO A 95 17.31 -24.69 -15.84
CA PRO A 95 18.09 -25.80 -15.29
C PRO A 95 19.28 -25.26 -14.50
N LYS A 96 19.47 -25.76 -13.28
CA LYS A 96 20.67 -25.49 -12.50
C LYS A 96 21.80 -26.39 -13.02
N ASP A 97 22.76 -25.79 -13.70
CA ASP A 97 24.14 -26.30 -13.77
C ASP A 97 24.89 -25.97 -12.47
#